data_AF-A0ABD0QFF7-F1
#
_entry.id   AF-A0ABD0QFF7-F1
#
_cell.length_a   1.000
_cell.length_b   1.000
_cell.length_c   1.000
_cell.angle_alpha   90.00
_cell.angle_beta   90.00
_cell.angle_gamma   90.00
#
_symmetry.space_group_name_H-M   'P 1'
#
loop_
_entity.id
_entity.type
_entity.pdbx_description
1 polymer ?
#
loop_
_entity_poly.entity_id
_entity_poly.type
_entity_poly.pdbx_seq_one_letter_code
_entity_poly.pdbx_strand_id
1 'polypeptide(L)'
;MKDAGALETPPPGKIAANLENICRSPCHTDRLLETRKIIFSKSYAYLQSVDFDASLFSHLPIILVENGTTLVKATQTALVLHDALEFRPYLYNIPSTYMKFEDFFKKIGIKERPTIDQYSTVLQEIYSDSSDKDSLQANQQKTVKRVVQQLFCLLKREQNKTPFFLNNQLYLPSTDGKLYESSTLFFNDTVFQAARLEGPLETKLKLLEKLNCCHLGNDHYEHQTLLQLLPQQISYLKTWREQKRAKAVFHILKLQKKRLLTSRPPPKTVFPETLEEIKREIDQSLNEIWEMSSEDKQKAIKRLYLRWHPDKNPDNEALATEAFKYLQNRIEELQRGTTTTTTNAHSTSSNWRDFRDFYDTWNTEARSHRRGRERFYNDYSRRHYNFWSYHRETPRPNRQEAKRWYEQAQCDIKAAHNDTGGESSEWCLFKVHQAVEKALTAAIYRASGHHPNNCSITSLALQASHFSSQLASLPNTVRQLTELGVDGKKTQYPNYHQFPHIPNKRFGAENARRALDIATNLLEKIEEYIS
;
A
#
# COMPACT_ATOMS: atom_id res chain seq x y z
N MET A 1 52.47 -1.38 -40.76
CA MET A 1 51.86 -2.44 -41.60
C MET A 1 52.54 -2.51 -42.95
N LYS A 2 52.58 -1.43 -43.73
CA LYS A 2 53.48 -1.34 -44.90
C LYS A 2 54.97 -1.48 -44.52
N ASP A 3 55.38 -0.86 -43.42
CA ASP A 3 56.77 -0.96 -42.91
C ASP A 3 57.15 -2.35 -42.38
N ALA A 4 56.18 -3.26 -42.24
CA ALA A 4 56.39 -4.65 -41.81
C ALA A 4 56.22 -5.65 -42.97
N GLY A 5 56.13 -5.18 -44.22
CA GLY A 5 56.02 -6.05 -45.41
C GLY A 5 54.64 -6.65 -45.66
N ALA A 6 53.60 -6.24 -44.94
CA ALA A 6 52.24 -6.71 -45.20
C ALA A 6 51.65 -6.00 -46.44
N LEU A 7 51.42 -6.77 -47.50
CA LEU A 7 50.84 -6.32 -48.77
C LEU A 7 49.34 -6.01 -48.68
N GLU A 8 48.63 -6.68 -47.78
CA GLU A 8 47.19 -6.50 -47.57
C GLU A 8 46.87 -6.12 -46.13
N THR A 9 45.82 -5.32 -45.95
CA THR A 9 45.26 -5.03 -44.64
C THR A 9 44.58 -6.27 -44.05
N PRO A 10 44.74 -6.56 -42.76
CA PRO A 10 44.32 -7.82 -42.17
C PRO A 10 42.78 -7.93 -42.22
N PRO A 11 42.22 -9.03 -42.76
CA PRO A 11 40.78 -9.15 -42.90
C PRO A 11 40.10 -9.17 -41.52
N PRO A 12 38.96 -8.47 -41.34
CA PRO A 12 38.28 -8.37 -40.05
C PRO A 12 38.00 -9.71 -39.37
N GLY A 13 37.66 -10.76 -40.14
CA GLY A 13 37.44 -12.11 -39.61
C GLY A 13 38.67 -12.72 -38.93
N LYS A 14 39.88 -12.44 -39.43
CA LYS A 14 41.13 -12.90 -38.78
C LYS A 14 41.42 -12.13 -37.50
N ILE A 15 41.05 -10.86 -37.45
CA ILE A 15 41.15 -10.05 -36.23
C ILE A 15 40.14 -10.54 -35.19
N ALA A 16 38.91 -10.85 -35.59
CA ALA A 16 37.90 -11.44 -34.71
C ALA A 16 38.38 -12.76 -34.11
N ALA A 17 38.91 -13.67 -34.92
CA ALA A 17 39.48 -14.93 -34.44
C ALA A 17 40.68 -14.72 -33.48
N ASN A 18 41.53 -13.72 -33.74
CA ASN A 18 42.63 -13.39 -32.84
C ASN A 18 42.12 -12.84 -31.49
N LEU A 19 41.13 -11.93 -31.52
CA LEU A 19 40.51 -11.40 -30.31
C LEU A 19 39.79 -12.50 -29.51
N GLU A 20 39.10 -13.42 -30.18
CA GLU A 20 38.49 -14.60 -29.56
C GLU A 20 39.51 -15.46 -28.81
N ASN A 21 40.67 -15.74 -29.43
CA ASN A 21 41.75 -16.49 -28.77
C ASN A 21 42.27 -15.75 -27.52
N ILE A 22 42.41 -14.43 -27.58
CA ILE A 22 42.86 -13.62 -26.43
C ILE A 22 41.78 -13.59 -25.33
N CYS A 23 40.49 -13.57 -25.69
CA CYS A 23 39.38 -13.63 -24.72
C CYS A 23 39.43 -14.91 -23.88
N ARG A 24 39.87 -16.03 -24.47
CA ARG A 24 40.03 -17.32 -23.79
C ARG A 24 41.33 -17.43 -22.99
N SER A 25 42.28 -16.51 -23.18
CA SER A 25 43.60 -16.57 -22.55
C SER A 25 43.59 -16.01 -21.12
N PRO A 26 44.10 -16.76 -20.13
CA PRO A 26 44.25 -16.27 -18.76
C PRO A 26 45.33 -15.18 -18.70
N CYS A 27 44.94 -13.93 -18.43
CA CYS A 27 45.88 -12.82 -18.24
C CYS A 27 45.86 -12.39 -16.76
N HIS A 28 46.71 -12.99 -15.95
CA HIS A 28 46.77 -12.73 -14.50
C HIS A 28 47.89 -11.78 -14.07
N THR A 29 48.90 -11.58 -14.92
CA THR A 29 50.02 -10.66 -14.63
C THR A 29 49.78 -9.29 -15.26
N ASP A 30 50.28 -8.23 -14.63
CA ASP A 30 50.20 -6.86 -15.15
C ASP A 30 50.72 -6.72 -16.57
N ARG A 31 51.82 -7.41 -16.91
CA ARG A 31 52.40 -7.41 -18.27
C ARG A 31 51.42 -7.97 -19.31
N LEU A 32 50.74 -9.06 -19.00
CA LEU A 32 49.75 -9.67 -19.88
C LEU A 32 48.49 -8.80 -20.00
N LEU A 33 48.05 -8.20 -18.91
CA LEU A 33 46.93 -7.25 -18.92
C LEU A 33 47.25 -6.02 -19.79
N GLU A 34 48.46 -5.48 -19.68
CA GLU A 34 48.90 -4.35 -20.51
C GLU A 34 48.99 -4.74 -21.98
N THR A 35 49.54 -5.92 -22.26
CA THR A 35 49.58 -6.47 -23.63
C THR A 35 48.17 -6.62 -24.21
N ARG A 36 47.22 -7.16 -23.43
CA ARG A 36 45.80 -7.26 -23.80
C ARG A 36 45.22 -5.89 -24.14
N LYS A 37 45.39 -4.88 -23.27
CA LYS A 37 44.89 -3.52 -23.51
C LYS A 37 45.43 -2.94 -24.82
N ILE A 38 46.73 -3.11 -25.07
CA ILE A 38 47.38 -2.61 -26.29
C ILE A 38 46.81 -3.30 -27.52
N ILE A 39 46.69 -4.63 -27.50
CA ILE A 39 46.17 -5.40 -28.65
C ILE A 39 44.73 -4.99 -28.94
N PHE A 40 43.85 -5.00 -27.94
CA PHE A 40 42.45 -4.60 -28.11
C PHE A 40 42.33 -3.15 -28.59
N SER A 41 43.10 -2.21 -28.03
CA SER A 41 43.07 -0.81 -28.47
C SER A 41 43.48 -0.66 -29.94
N LYS A 42 44.51 -1.39 -30.39
CA LYS A 42 44.92 -1.40 -31.80
C LYS A 42 43.86 -2.05 -32.69
N SER A 43 43.26 -3.15 -32.24
CA SER A 43 42.19 -3.83 -32.97
C SER A 43 40.95 -2.95 -33.10
N TYR A 44 40.49 -2.29 -32.03
CA TYR A 44 39.36 -1.36 -32.09
C TYR A 44 39.63 -0.20 -33.04
N ALA A 45 40.82 0.41 -32.97
CA ALA A 45 41.21 1.51 -33.85
C ALA A 45 41.14 1.10 -35.33
N TYR A 46 41.63 -0.10 -35.65
CA TYR A 46 41.57 -0.63 -37.00
C TYR A 46 40.13 -0.94 -37.42
N LEU A 47 39.39 -1.70 -36.61
CA LEU A 47 38.00 -2.10 -36.90
C LEU A 47 37.08 -0.89 -37.05
N GLN A 48 37.35 0.20 -36.34
CA GLN A 48 36.63 1.46 -36.53
C GLN A 48 36.75 1.99 -37.97
N SER A 49 37.95 1.90 -38.56
CA SER A 49 38.28 2.46 -39.88
C SER A 49 37.86 1.59 -41.08
N VAL A 50 37.39 0.36 -40.85
CA VAL A 50 37.02 -0.58 -41.91
C VAL A 50 35.56 -1.02 -41.79
N ASP A 51 35.01 -1.53 -42.88
CA ASP A 51 33.70 -2.20 -42.88
C ASP A 51 33.88 -3.69 -42.60
N PHE A 52 32.94 -4.23 -41.82
CA PHE A 52 32.92 -5.62 -41.42
C PHE A 52 31.51 -6.04 -41.03
N ASP A 53 31.25 -7.35 -41.06
CA ASP A 53 30.01 -7.90 -40.51
C ASP A 53 30.05 -7.90 -38.98
N ALA A 54 29.14 -7.15 -38.34
CA ALA A 54 29.03 -7.05 -36.89
C ALA A 54 28.75 -8.40 -36.22
N SER A 55 28.18 -9.37 -36.93
CA SER A 55 27.87 -10.71 -36.41
C SER A 55 29.12 -11.43 -35.88
N LEU A 56 30.30 -11.11 -36.44
CA LEU A 56 31.62 -11.65 -36.06
C LEU A 56 31.93 -11.48 -34.57
N PHE A 57 31.37 -10.43 -33.94
CA PHE A 57 31.68 -10.08 -32.55
C PHE A 57 30.52 -10.31 -31.57
N SER A 58 29.35 -10.72 -32.08
CA SER A 58 28.09 -10.82 -31.32
C SER A 58 28.17 -11.67 -30.05
N HIS A 59 28.92 -12.77 -30.10
CA HIS A 59 29.04 -13.75 -29.01
C HIS A 59 30.30 -13.55 -28.15
N LEU A 60 31.24 -12.72 -28.59
CA LEU A 60 32.56 -12.59 -27.98
C LEU A 60 32.57 -11.54 -26.86
N PRO A 61 33.23 -11.80 -25.72
CA PRO A 61 33.39 -10.81 -24.65
C PRO A 61 34.52 -9.84 -25.03
N ILE A 62 34.28 -8.95 -25.98
CA ILE A 62 35.32 -8.13 -26.59
C ILE A 62 35.46 -6.74 -25.99
N ILE A 63 34.72 -6.38 -24.94
CA ILE A 63 34.77 -5.04 -24.36
C ILE A 63 35.62 -5.05 -23.09
N LEU A 64 36.69 -4.26 -23.10
CA LEU A 64 37.56 -4.07 -21.93
C LEU A 64 36.90 -3.17 -20.91
N VAL A 65 36.64 -3.71 -19.72
CA VAL A 65 36.10 -2.99 -18.57
C VAL A 65 37.03 -3.16 -17.37
N GLU A 66 36.76 -2.44 -16.29
CA GLU A 66 37.54 -2.52 -15.03
C GLU A 66 39.05 -2.36 -15.24
N ASN A 67 39.45 -1.35 -16.02
CA ASN A 67 40.85 -1.12 -16.39
C ASN A 67 41.51 -2.35 -17.04
N GLY A 68 40.75 -3.10 -17.85
CA GLY A 68 41.23 -4.19 -18.69
C GLY A 68 41.38 -5.56 -18.01
N THR A 69 41.02 -5.67 -16.72
CA THR A 69 41.00 -6.95 -16.01
C THR A 69 39.87 -7.85 -16.50
N THR A 70 38.74 -7.24 -16.86
CA THR A 70 37.49 -7.93 -17.15
C THR A 70 37.09 -7.66 -18.60
N LEU A 71 36.57 -8.70 -19.26
CA LEU A 71 36.12 -8.70 -20.64
C LEU A 71 34.63 -9.06 -20.66
N VAL A 72 33.81 -8.24 -21.32
CA VAL A 72 32.35 -8.42 -21.37
C VAL A 72 31.82 -8.31 -22.79
N LYS A 73 30.63 -8.86 -23.02
CA LYS A 73 29.97 -8.82 -24.34
C LYS A 73 29.43 -7.42 -24.63
N ALA A 74 29.25 -7.11 -25.92
CA ALA A 74 28.62 -5.86 -26.35
C ALA A 74 27.23 -5.66 -25.71
N THR A 75 26.45 -6.74 -25.57
CA THR A 75 25.11 -6.73 -24.94
C THR A 75 25.13 -6.34 -23.47
N GLN A 76 26.26 -6.51 -22.77
CA GLN A 76 26.44 -6.13 -21.36
C GLN A 76 27.00 -4.71 -21.19
N THR A 77 27.00 -3.90 -22.26
CA THR A 77 27.58 -2.55 -22.23
C THR A 77 26.67 -1.48 -22.84
N ALA A 78 26.84 -0.25 -22.37
CA ALA A 78 26.29 0.96 -22.98
C ALA A 78 27.35 2.08 -22.98
N LEU A 79 27.23 3.04 -23.90
CA LEU A 79 28.15 4.19 -23.96
C LEU A 79 28.02 5.11 -22.74
N VAL A 80 26.79 5.31 -22.27
CA VAL A 80 26.46 6.13 -21.10
C VAL A 80 25.55 5.34 -20.16
N LEU A 81 26.07 5.06 -18.97
CA LEU A 81 25.38 4.42 -17.85
C LEU A 81 25.60 5.23 -16.58
N HIS A 82 24.53 5.86 -16.09
CA HIS A 82 24.52 6.51 -14.78
C HIS A 82 24.58 5.46 -13.67
N ASP A 83 25.19 5.79 -12.53
CA ASP A 83 25.35 4.88 -11.39
C ASP A 83 26.01 3.53 -11.76
N ALA A 84 26.92 3.53 -12.75
CA ALA A 84 27.51 2.32 -13.35
C ALA A 84 28.11 1.30 -12.37
N LEU A 85 28.50 1.73 -11.17
CA LEU A 85 29.00 0.82 -10.12
C LEU A 85 27.90 -0.08 -9.54
N GLU A 86 26.65 0.39 -9.50
CA GLU A 86 25.51 -0.38 -8.97
C GLU A 86 25.05 -1.48 -9.93
N PHE A 87 25.49 -1.44 -11.19
CA PHE A 87 25.12 -2.41 -12.22
C PHE A 87 26.11 -3.57 -12.36
N ARG A 88 27.25 -3.52 -11.69
CA ARG A 88 28.27 -4.57 -11.77
C ARG A 88 27.84 -5.82 -10.99
N PRO A 89 28.16 -7.04 -11.47
CA PRO A 89 28.93 -7.35 -12.67
C PRO A 89 28.09 -7.52 -13.96
N TYR A 90 26.82 -7.11 -13.97
CA TYR A 90 25.86 -7.47 -15.03
C TYR A 90 25.81 -6.50 -16.21
N LEU A 91 26.04 -5.20 -15.96
CA LEU A 91 26.02 -4.17 -17.00
C LEU A 91 27.09 -3.12 -16.73
N TYR A 92 27.79 -2.69 -17.79
CA TYR A 92 28.93 -1.79 -17.72
C TYR A 92 28.77 -0.56 -18.59
N ASN A 93 29.38 0.53 -18.12
CA ASN A 93 29.67 1.68 -18.97
C ASN A 93 30.96 1.42 -19.75
N ILE A 94 31.04 1.92 -20.99
CA ILE A 94 32.32 2.01 -21.70
C ILE A 94 33.28 2.94 -20.94
N PRO A 95 34.49 2.49 -20.57
CA PRO A 95 35.46 3.36 -19.91
C PRO A 95 35.85 4.54 -20.80
N SER A 96 36.02 5.72 -20.20
CA SER A 96 36.39 6.96 -20.91
C SER A 96 37.64 6.80 -21.78
N THR A 97 38.61 6.02 -21.34
CA THR A 97 39.84 5.69 -22.08
C THR A 97 39.59 5.06 -23.45
N TYR A 98 38.46 4.35 -23.61
CA TYR A 98 38.09 3.66 -24.85
C TYR A 98 37.03 4.41 -25.66
N MET A 99 36.48 5.54 -25.18
CA MET A 99 35.44 6.29 -25.89
C MET A 99 35.87 6.84 -27.26
N LYS A 100 37.18 6.98 -27.50
CA LYS A 100 37.74 7.26 -28.84
C LYS A 100 37.42 6.20 -29.90
N PHE A 101 36.92 5.04 -29.48
CA PHE A 101 36.50 3.92 -30.34
C PHE A 101 34.97 3.79 -30.44
N GLU A 102 34.23 4.88 -30.18
CA GLU A 102 32.76 4.90 -30.15
C GLU A 102 32.13 4.39 -31.46
N ASP A 103 32.68 4.73 -32.63
CA ASP A 103 32.10 4.31 -33.91
C ASP A 103 32.21 2.79 -34.09
N PHE A 104 33.33 2.18 -33.66
CA PHE A 104 33.44 0.72 -33.61
C PHE A 104 32.40 0.11 -32.67
N PHE A 105 32.23 0.67 -31.47
CA PHE A 105 31.25 0.17 -30.49
C PHE A 105 29.82 0.26 -31.01
N LYS A 106 29.46 1.36 -31.69
CA LYS A 106 28.16 1.50 -32.37
C LYS A 106 28.00 0.47 -33.48
N LYS A 107 29.03 0.22 -34.30
CA LYS A 107 29.02 -0.80 -35.39
C LYS A 107 28.71 -2.20 -34.86
N ILE A 108 29.26 -2.60 -33.70
CA ILE A 108 28.97 -3.90 -33.08
C ILE A 108 27.66 -3.92 -32.24
N GLY A 109 26.87 -2.85 -32.30
CA GLY A 109 25.52 -2.82 -31.72
C GLY A 109 25.41 -2.24 -30.31
N ILE A 110 26.49 -1.68 -29.74
CA ILE A 110 26.42 -1.02 -28.43
C ILE A 110 25.55 0.23 -28.52
N LYS A 111 24.62 0.34 -27.58
CA LYS A 111 23.64 1.44 -27.54
C LYS A 111 24.17 2.60 -26.72
N GLU A 112 23.71 3.81 -27.06
CA GLU A 112 24.10 5.03 -26.34
C GLU A 112 23.70 4.96 -24.86
N ARG A 113 22.49 4.47 -24.59
CA ARG A 113 21.98 4.20 -23.25
C ARG A 113 21.41 2.78 -23.21
N PRO A 114 21.31 2.16 -22.01
CA PRO A 114 20.77 0.82 -21.90
C PRO A 114 19.33 0.72 -22.40
N THR A 115 18.99 -0.40 -23.05
CA THR A 115 17.64 -0.69 -23.54
C THR A 115 16.82 -1.51 -22.55
N ILE A 116 15.51 -1.61 -22.81
CA ILE A 116 14.59 -2.50 -22.08
C ILE A 116 15.09 -3.95 -22.11
N ASP A 117 15.59 -4.42 -23.26
CA ASP A 117 16.17 -5.76 -23.41
C ASP A 117 17.38 -5.95 -22.51
N GLN A 118 18.32 -4.99 -22.49
CA GLN A 118 19.52 -5.08 -21.66
C GLN A 118 19.17 -5.15 -20.17
N TYR A 119 18.22 -4.32 -19.70
CA TYR A 119 17.76 -4.38 -18.31
C TYR A 119 17.03 -5.69 -17.98
N SER A 120 16.24 -6.21 -18.92
CA SER A 120 15.55 -7.50 -18.74
C SER A 120 16.54 -8.66 -18.66
N THR A 121 17.59 -8.65 -19.50
CA THR A 121 18.69 -9.63 -19.44
C THR A 121 19.43 -9.55 -18.11
N VAL A 122 19.71 -8.35 -17.58
CA VAL A 122 20.34 -8.20 -16.26
C VAL A 122 19.49 -8.86 -15.17
N LEU A 123 18.17 -8.65 -15.16
CA LEU A 123 17.28 -9.31 -14.19
C LEU A 123 17.27 -10.83 -14.35
N GLN A 124 17.33 -11.33 -15.58
CA GLN A 124 17.39 -12.76 -15.89
C GLN A 124 18.73 -13.40 -15.45
N GLU A 125 19.86 -12.73 -15.66
CA GLU A 125 21.18 -13.16 -15.21
C GLU A 125 21.24 -13.22 -13.68
N ILE A 126 20.75 -12.18 -13.00
CA ILE A 126 20.68 -12.16 -11.52
C ILE A 126 19.79 -13.30 -11.01
N TYR A 127 18.64 -13.55 -11.65
CA TYR A 127 17.77 -14.66 -11.29
C TYR A 127 18.50 -16.01 -11.43
N SER A 128 19.23 -16.21 -12.53
CA SER A 128 20.00 -17.43 -12.79
C SER A 128 21.07 -17.66 -11.73
N ASP A 129 21.82 -16.61 -11.37
CA ASP A 129 22.90 -16.60 -10.37
C ASP A 129 22.44 -16.78 -8.92
N SER A 130 21.15 -16.60 -8.65
CA SER A 130 20.57 -16.62 -7.31
C SER A 130 19.44 -17.63 -7.13
N SER A 131 19.12 -18.41 -8.16
CA SER A 131 18.00 -19.35 -8.18
C SER A 131 18.09 -20.44 -7.10
N ASP A 132 19.32 -20.80 -6.71
CA ASP A 132 19.65 -21.79 -5.69
C ASP A 132 19.82 -21.20 -4.28
N LYS A 133 19.74 -19.87 -4.13
CA LYS A 133 20.03 -19.15 -2.88
C LYS A 133 18.77 -18.73 -2.13
N ASP A 134 18.91 -18.56 -0.82
CA ASP A 134 17.82 -18.13 0.06
C ASP A 134 17.49 -16.64 -0.02
N SER A 135 18.41 -15.81 -0.51
CA SER A 135 18.15 -14.39 -0.79
C SER A 135 19.20 -13.83 -1.76
N LEU A 136 18.86 -12.72 -2.41
CA LEU A 136 19.81 -11.95 -3.22
C LEU A 136 20.92 -11.36 -2.34
N GLN A 137 22.16 -11.37 -2.82
CA GLN A 137 23.27 -10.69 -2.15
C GLN A 137 23.07 -9.18 -2.13
N ALA A 138 23.68 -8.47 -1.18
CA ALA A 138 23.49 -7.02 -1.03
C ALA A 138 23.80 -6.22 -2.32
N ASN A 139 24.82 -6.62 -3.07
CA ASN A 139 25.14 -5.99 -4.35
C ASN A 139 24.07 -6.28 -5.41
N GLN A 140 23.62 -7.53 -5.52
CA GLN A 140 22.53 -7.91 -6.43
C GLN A 140 21.23 -7.17 -6.10
N GLN A 141 20.89 -7.01 -4.82
CA GLN A 141 19.72 -6.24 -4.40
C GLN A 141 19.78 -4.78 -4.86
N LYS A 142 20.95 -4.13 -4.74
CA LYS A 142 21.16 -2.77 -5.26
C LYS A 142 20.98 -2.74 -6.77
N THR A 143 21.60 -3.68 -7.50
CA THR A 143 21.45 -3.79 -8.96
C THR A 143 19.99 -3.96 -9.35
N VAL A 144 19.27 -4.90 -8.73
CA VAL A 144 17.85 -5.16 -9.04
C VAL A 144 17.00 -3.91 -8.82
N LYS A 145 17.15 -3.23 -7.68
CA LYS A 145 16.40 -2.00 -7.38
C LYS A 145 16.66 -0.92 -8.44
N ARG A 146 17.92 -0.73 -8.84
CA ARG A 146 18.29 0.25 -9.87
C ARG A 146 17.78 -0.13 -11.25
N VAL A 147 17.91 -1.40 -11.63
CA VAL A 147 17.45 -1.91 -12.93
C VAL A 147 15.93 -1.79 -13.06
N VAL A 148 15.18 -2.14 -12.01
CA VAL A 148 13.71 -1.98 -11.97
C VAL A 148 13.32 -0.51 -12.12
N GLN A 149 14.01 0.40 -11.41
CA GLN A 149 13.80 1.84 -11.57
C GLN A 149 13.93 2.27 -13.03
N GLN A 150 15.09 1.96 -13.64
CA GLN A 150 15.41 2.40 -14.99
C GLN A 150 14.51 1.76 -16.04
N LEU A 151 14.16 0.49 -15.87
CA LEU A 151 13.23 -0.24 -16.72
C LEU A 151 11.87 0.47 -16.77
N PHE A 152 11.27 0.79 -15.62
CA PHE A 152 9.98 1.47 -15.58
C PHE A 152 10.06 2.92 -16.09
N CYS A 153 11.15 3.63 -15.83
CA CYS A 153 11.38 4.96 -16.43
C CYS A 153 11.46 4.90 -17.95
N LEU A 154 12.13 3.88 -18.52
CA LEU A 154 12.18 3.68 -19.97
C LEU A 154 10.82 3.30 -20.54
N LEU A 155 10.10 2.36 -19.92
CA LEU A 155 8.74 1.99 -20.33
C LEU A 155 7.80 3.22 -20.34
N LYS A 156 7.91 4.09 -19.34
CA LYS A 156 7.13 5.34 -19.26
C LYS A 156 7.52 6.34 -20.36
N ARG A 157 8.77 6.36 -20.80
CA ARG A 157 9.25 7.22 -21.90
C ARG A 157 8.89 6.67 -23.27
N GLU A 158 8.87 5.35 -23.42
CA GLU A 158 8.69 4.64 -24.69
C GLU A 158 7.26 4.10 -24.92
N GLN A 159 6.24 4.65 -24.26
CA GLN A 159 4.83 4.17 -24.29
C GLN A 159 4.23 3.90 -25.68
N ASN A 160 4.81 4.47 -26.74
CA ASN A 160 4.37 4.30 -28.13
C ASN A 160 4.99 3.08 -28.84
N LYS A 161 5.89 2.34 -28.18
CA LYS A 161 6.52 1.13 -28.72
C LYS A 161 6.15 -0.05 -27.83
N THR A 162 5.73 -1.16 -28.43
CA THR A 162 5.57 -2.41 -27.69
C THR A 162 6.96 -2.90 -27.26
N PRO A 163 7.25 -2.93 -25.95
CA PRO A 163 8.55 -3.36 -25.48
C PRO A 163 8.73 -4.86 -25.77
N PHE A 164 9.86 -5.20 -26.39
CA PHE A 164 10.25 -6.59 -26.58
C PHE A 164 10.90 -7.09 -25.29
N PHE A 165 10.60 -8.33 -24.92
CA PHE A 165 11.24 -9.03 -23.82
C PHE A 165 11.66 -10.39 -24.35
N LEU A 166 12.89 -10.79 -24.07
CA LEU A 166 13.42 -12.07 -24.52
C LEU A 166 12.50 -13.21 -24.02
N ASN A 167 11.99 -14.03 -24.95
CA ASN A 167 11.04 -15.11 -24.66
C ASN A 167 9.75 -14.67 -23.93
N ASN A 168 9.39 -13.38 -23.98
CA ASN A 168 8.29 -12.78 -23.21
C ASN A 168 8.38 -13.02 -21.69
N GLN A 169 9.59 -13.20 -21.17
CA GLN A 169 9.82 -13.41 -19.74
C GLN A 169 10.45 -12.17 -19.11
N LEU A 170 9.90 -11.76 -17.97
CA LEU A 170 10.46 -10.70 -17.14
C LEU A 170 10.52 -11.19 -15.70
N TYR A 171 11.67 -10.98 -15.05
CA TYR A 171 11.85 -11.30 -13.64
C TYR A 171 11.77 -10.02 -12.82
N LEU A 172 10.97 -10.02 -11.75
CA LEU A 172 10.79 -8.88 -10.87
C LEU A 172 11.05 -9.27 -9.41
N PRO A 173 11.49 -8.32 -8.56
CA PRO A 173 11.77 -8.58 -7.15
C PRO A 173 10.49 -8.85 -6.36
N SER A 174 10.59 -9.77 -5.41
CA SER A 174 9.57 -10.09 -4.44
C SER A 174 9.97 -9.62 -3.03
N THR A 175 8.98 -9.45 -2.17
CA THR A 175 9.13 -9.03 -0.76
C THR A 175 9.97 -9.98 0.10
N ASP A 176 10.17 -11.22 -0.35
CA ASP A 176 11.05 -12.21 0.28
C ASP A 176 12.54 -12.04 -0.11
N GLY A 177 12.87 -11.00 -0.88
CA GLY A 177 14.23 -10.71 -1.29
C GLY A 177 14.75 -11.58 -2.43
N LYS A 178 13.87 -12.26 -3.18
CA LYS A 178 14.20 -13.06 -4.38
C LYS A 178 13.59 -12.46 -5.65
N LEU A 179 14.05 -12.95 -6.81
CA LEU A 179 13.46 -12.65 -8.11
C LEU A 179 12.53 -13.78 -8.55
N TYR A 180 11.41 -13.43 -9.16
CA TYR A 180 10.50 -14.40 -9.77
C TYR A 180 9.98 -13.87 -11.10
N GLU A 181 9.51 -14.78 -11.94
CA GLU A 181 8.79 -14.42 -13.17
C GLU A 181 7.58 -13.53 -12.81
N SER A 182 7.41 -12.42 -13.54
CA SER A 182 6.40 -11.40 -13.26
C SER A 182 4.98 -11.98 -13.23
N SER A 183 4.72 -13.02 -14.03
CA SER A 183 3.45 -13.73 -14.11
C SER A 183 3.08 -14.52 -12.84
N THR A 184 4.07 -14.80 -12.00
CA THR A 184 3.90 -15.56 -10.76
C THR A 184 3.72 -14.67 -9.54
N LEU A 185 4.01 -13.37 -9.68
CA LEU A 185 3.98 -12.40 -8.61
C LEU A 185 2.58 -11.79 -8.41
N PHE A 186 2.35 -11.33 -7.19
CA PHE A 186 1.11 -10.66 -6.79
C PHE A 186 1.40 -9.20 -6.48
N PHE A 187 0.64 -8.28 -7.09
CA PHE A 187 0.70 -6.88 -6.72
C PHE A 187 -0.42 -6.53 -5.74
N ASN A 188 -0.07 -5.86 -4.65
CA ASN A 188 -1.04 -5.34 -3.71
C ASN A 188 -1.66 -4.06 -4.29
N ASP A 189 -2.82 -4.20 -4.90
CA ASP A 189 -3.60 -3.11 -5.52
C ASP A 189 -4.48 -2.35 -4.51
N THR A 190 -4.21 -2.50 -3.20
CA THR A 190 -5.00 -1.89 -2.13
C THR A 190 -4.20 -0.85 -1.35
N VAL A 191 -4.60 0.41 -1.50
CA VAL A 191 -3.97 1.57 -0.84
C VAL A 191 -4.20 1.55 0.69
N PHE A 192 -5.27 0.90 1.17
CA PHE A 192 -5.82 1.15 2.52
C PHE A 192 -5.82 -0.06 3.48
N GLN A 193 -5.37 -1.26 3.07
CA GLN A 193 -5.44 -2.48 3.91
C GLN A 193 -4.12 -3.24 4.06
N ALA A 194 -3.02 -2.70 3.54
CA ALA A 194 -1.70 -3.35 3.51
C ALA A 194 -1.22 -3.83 4.89
N ALA A 195 -1.20 -2.94 5.90
CA ALA A 195 -0.59 -3.24 7.20
C ALA A 195 -1.28 -4.35 8.03
N ARG A 196 -2.60 -4.56 7.87
CA ARG A 196 -3.35 -5.57 8.66
C ARG A 196 -3.16 -7.00 8.13
N LEU A 197 -2.66 -7.16 6.91
CA LEU A 197 -2.69 -8.43 6.18
C LEU A 197 -1.34 -8.81 5.57
N GLU A 198 -0.35 -7.91 5.53
CA GLU A 198 1.01 -8.18 5.03
C GLU A 198 1.69 -9.31 5.83
N GLY A 199 1.76 -9.25 7.16
CA GLY A 199 2.50 -10.23 7.97
C GLY A 199 2.09 -11.72 7.81
N PRO A 200 0.80 -12.10 7.95
CA PRO A 200 0.38 -13.50 7.82
C PRO A 200 0.39 -14.04 6.37
N LEU A 201 0.56 -13.18 5.35
CA LEU A 201 0.38 -13.53 3.94
C LEU A 201 1.66 -13.40 3.09
N GLU A 202 2.63 -12.56 3.48
CA GLU A 202 4.00 -12.57 2.94
C GLU A 202 4.62 -13.96 3.02
N THR A 203 4.28 -14.74 4.06
CA THR A 203 4.75 -16.12 4.23
C THR A 203 4.09 -17.13 3.28
N LYS A 204 3.01 -16.77 2.56
CA LYS A 204 2.22 -17.69 1.73
C LYS A 204 2.10 -17.27 0.26
N LEU A 205 2.48 -16.06 -0.10
CA LEU A 205 2.38 -15.51 -1.46
C LEU A 205 3.66 -14.78 -1.83
N LYS A 206 4.07 -14.90 -3.08
CA LYS A 206 5.18 -14.14 -3.65
C LYS A 206 4.67 -12.75 -4.04
N LEU A 207 4.74 -11.79 -3.11
CA LEU A 207 4.30 -10.42 -3.35
C LEU A 207 5.39 -9.65 -4.09
N LEU A 208 5.02 -8.87 -5.10
CA LEU A 208 5.93 -7.93 -5.76
C LEU A 208 6.50 -6.95 -4.73
N GLU A 209 7.82 -6.74 -4.76
CA GLU A 209 8.49 -5.75 -3.94
C GLU A 209 7.87 -4.37 -4.14
N LYS A 210 7.76 -3.59 -3.08
CA LYS A 210 7.14 -2.26 -3.15
C LYS A 210 7.99 -1.38 -4.08
N LEU A 211 7.39 -0.80 -5.13
CA LEU A 211 8.13 -0.04 -6.13
C LEU A 211 8.83 1.21 -5.55
N ASN A 212 8.38 1.71 -4.39
CA ASN A 212 9.09 2.75 -3.65
C ASN A 212 10.47 2.28 -3.14
N CYS A 213 10.63 1.00 -2.79
CA CYS A 213 11.92 0.38 -2.48
C CYS A 213 12.84 0.30 -3.70
N CYS A 214 12.30 0.46 -4.91
CA CYS A 214 13.02 0.52 -6.18
C CYS A 214 13.16 1.96 -6.71
N HIS A 215 13.16 2.97 -5.84
CA HIS A 215 13.38 4.38 -6.21
C HIS A 215 12.33 4.98 -7.18
N LEU A 216 11.11 4.41 -7.26
CA LEU A 216 10.01 4.89 -8.12
C LEU A 216 8.99 5.78 -7.38
N GLY A 217 9.43 6.52 -6.36
CA GLY A 217 8.56 7.40 -5.57
C GLY A 217 7.53 6.66 -4.71
N ASN A 218 6.67 7.41 -4.01
CA ASN A 218 5.69 6.85 -3.05
C ASN A 218 4.23 6.85 -3.57
N ASP A 219 4.00 7.24 -4.82
CA ASP A 219 2.64 7.31 -5.39
C ASP A 219 2.16 5.92 -5.84
N HIS A 220 1.23 5.35 -5.08
CA HIS A 220 0.65 4.04 -5.34
C HIS A 220 -0.15 3.97 -6.66
N TYR A 221 -0.79 5.07 -7.07
CA TYR A 221 -1.52 5.12 -8.34
C TYR A 221 -0.56 5.19 -9.53
N GLU A 222 0.55 5.92 -9.36
CA GLU A 222 1.63 5.90 -10.35
C GLU A 222 2.23 4.50 -10.46
N HIS A 223 2.45 3.80 -9.35
CA HIS A 223 2.91 2.40 -9.37
C HIS A 223 1.95 1.49 -10.15
N GLN A 224 0.64 1.61 -9.92
CA GLN A 224 -0.35 0.87 -10.71
C GLN A 224 -0.28 1.21 -12.20
N THR A 225 -0.09 2.48 -12.54
CA THR A 225 0.06 2.93 -13.93
C THR A 225 1.32 2.36 -14.57
N LEU A 226 2.44 2.33 -13.86
CA LEU A 226 3.70 1.75 -14.32
C LEU A 226 3.56 0.25 -14.63
N LEU A 227 2.86 -0.50 -13.79
CA LEU A 227 2.62 -1.93 -14.01
C LEU A 227 1.75 -2.18 -15.25
N GLN A 228 0.84 -1.26 -15.59
CA GLN A 228 0.02 -1.33 -16.82
C GLN A 228 0.82 -1.08 -18.10
N LEU A 229 2.04 -0.53 -18.01
CA LEU A 229 2.93 -0.37 -19.16
C LEU A 229 3.60 -1.68 -19.59
N LEU A 230 3.54 -2.72 -18.75
CA LEU A 230 4.02 -4.05 -19.11
C LEU A 230 3.10 -4.68 -20.18
N PRO A 231 3.65 -5.38 -21.19
CA PRO A 231 2.84 -6.09 -22.19
C PRO A 231 1.85 -7.06 -21.54
N GLN A 232 0.71 -7.33 -22.19
CA GLN A 232 -0.32 -8.23 -21.66
C GLN A 232 0.23 -9.62 -21.29
N GLN A 233 1.22 -10.13 -22.03
CA GLN A 233 1.88 -11.41 -21.78
C GLN A 233 2.77 -11.41 -20.52
N ILE A 234 3.09 -10.24 -19.98
CA ILE A 234 3.98 -10.03 -18.82
C ILE A 234 3.20 -9.44 -17.64
N SER A 235 2.09 -8.76 -17.93
CA SER A 235 1.12 -8.16 -17.01
C SER A 235 0.26 -9.19 -16.25
N TYR A 236 0.63 -10.46 -16.26
CA TYR A 236 -0.01 -11.51 -15.45
C TYR A 236 0.18 -11.35 -13.94
N LEU A 237 0.72 -10.20 -13.48
CA LEU A 237 0.70 -9.79 -12.08
C LEU A 237 -0.73 -9.93 -11.54
N LYS A 238 -0.91 -10.91 -10.66
CA LYS A 238 -2.23 -11.25 -10.14
C LYS A 238 -2.62 -10.18 -9.14
N THR A 239 -3.82 -9.62 -9.30
CA THR A 239 -4.29 -8.65 -8.32
C THR A 239 -4.58 -9.37 -7.01
N TRP A 240 -4.22 -8.72 -5.91
CA TRP A 240 -4.47 -9.26 -4.58
C TRP A 240 -5.96 -9.56 -4.34
N ARG A 241 -6.87 -8.73 -4.90
CA ARG A 241 -8.33 -8.94 -4.84
C ARG A 241 -8.79 -10.21 -5.55
N GLU A 242 -8.23 -10.54 -6.72
CA GLU A 242 -8.58 -11.77 -7.46
C GLU A 242 -8.16 -13.02 -6.70
N GLN A 243 -6.98 -13.01 -6.07
CA GLN A 243 -6.53 -14.11 -5.21
C GLN A 243 -7.42 -14.29 -3.98
N LYS A 244 -7.85 -13.18 -3.35
CA LYS A 244 -8.79 -13.23 -2.20
C LYS A 244 -10.15 -13.80 -2.63
N ARG A 245 -10.64 -13.42 -3.81
CA ARG A 245 -11.85 -14.01 -4.42
C ARG A 245 -11.65 -15.49 -4.74
N ALA A 246 -10.55 -15.88 -5.38
CA ALA A 246 -10.26 -17.27 -5.74
C ALA A 246 -10.05 -18.18 -4.52
N LYS A 247 -9.35 -17.70 -3.47
CA LYS A 247 -9.19 -18.42 -2.19
C LYS A 247 -10.48 -18.45 -1.39
N ALA A 248 -11.30 -17.39 -1.41
CA ALA A 248 -12.64 -17.43 -0.82
C ALA A 248 -13.52 -18.44 -1.56
N VAL A 249 -13.49 -18.48 -2.89
CA VAL A 249 -14.20 -19.46 -3.72
C VAL A 249 -13.65 -20.87 -3.49
N PHE A 250 -12.35 -21.08 -3.36
CA PHE A 250 -11.74 -22.38 -3.05
C PHE A 250 -12.03 -22.82 -1.61
N HIS A 251 -12.06 -21.89 -0.64
CA HIS A 251 -12.51 -22.15 0.72
C HIS A 251 -14.00 -22.48 0.75
N ILE A 252 -14.83 -21.78 -0.01
CA ILE A 252 -16.25 -22.07 -0.24
C ILE A 252 -16.41 -23.45 -0.90
N LEU A 253 -15.60 -23.80 -1.90
CA LEU A 253 -15.60 -25.11 -2.57
C LEU A 253 -15.10 -26.24 -1.65
N LYS A 254 -14.11 -25.97 -0.80
CA LYS A 254 -13.60 -26.89 0.22
C LYS A 254 -14.63 -27.07 1.34
N LEU A 255 -15.34 -26.02 1.72
CA LEU A 255 -16.51 -26.06 2.59
C LEU A 255 -17.69 -26.76 1.92
N GLN A 256 -17.88 -26.65 0.60
CA GLN A 256 -18.88 -27.38 -0.20
C GLN A 256 -18.55 -28.88 -0.29
N LYS A 257 -17.27 -29.25 -0.43
CA LYS A 257 -16.79 -30.64 -0.40
C LYS A 257 -16.92 -31.27 0.99
N LYS A 258 -16.72 -30.48 2.04
CA LYS A 258 -17.00 -30.88 3.44
C LYS A 258 -18.52 -30.94 3.73
N ARG A 259 -19.33 -30.13 3.03
CA ARG A 259 -20.81 -30.14 3.03
C ARG A 259 -21.41 -31.34 2.31
N LEU A 260 -20.74 -31.93 1.33
CA LEU A 260 -21.23 -33.14 0.64
C LEU A 260 -21.32 -34.36 1.59
N LEU A 261 -20.68 -34.32 2.76
CA LEU A 261 -20.71 -35.37 3.78
C LEU A 261 -21.74 -35.12 4.90
N THR A 262 -22.43 -33.98 4.93
CA THR A 262 -23.44 -33.69 5.97
C THR A 262 -24.65 -32.99 5.36
N SER A 263 -25.79 -33.67 5.44
CA SER A 263 -27.05 -33.32 4.80
C SER A 263 -27.70 -32.05 5.38
N ARG A 264 -27.68 -30.97 4.57
CA ARG A 264 -28.70 -29.90 4.35
C ARG A 264 -28.03 -28.53 4.15
N PRO A 265 -28.30 -27.81 3.04
CA PRO A 265 -27.69 -26.51 2.78
C PRO A 265 -28.46 -25.37 3.48
N PRO A 266 -27.78 -24.36 4.06
CA PRO A 266 -28.37 -23.06 4.35
C PRO A 266 -28.41 -22.17 3.10
N PRO A 267 -29.30 -21.17 3.03
CA PRO A 267 -29.65 -20.48 1.79
C PRO A 267 -28.58 -19.50 1.32
N LYS A 268 -28.49 -19.32 0.00
CA LYS A 268 -27.71 -18.26 -0.66
C LYS A 268 -28.54 -16.97 -0.62
N THR A 269 -27.91 -15.82 -0.34
CA THR A 269 -28.51 -14.49 -0.51
C THR A 269 -28.65 -14.17 -1.99
N VAL A 270 -29.74 -14.63 -2.59
CA VAL A 270 -30.29 -14.15 -3.85
C VAL A 270 -31.34 -13.09 -3.48
N PHE A 271 -31.49 -12.04 -4.27
CA PHE A 271 -32.62 -11.11 -4.11
C PHE A 271 -33.92 -11.94 -4.14
N PRO A 272 -34.85 -11.80 -3.18
CA PRO A 272 -35.98 -12.73 -3.11
C PRO A 272 -36.82 -12.62 -4.39
N GLU A 273 -37.13 -13.76 -5.01
CA GLU A 273 -37.81 -13.82 -6.31
C GLU A 273 -39.32 -13.55 -6.18
N THR A 274 -39.87 -13.55 -4.97
CA THR A 274 -41.30 -13.36 -4.69
C THR A 274 -41.57 -12.33 -3.58
N LEU A 275 -42.72 -11.64 -3.69
CA LEU A 275 -43.13 -10.60 -2.75
C LEU A 275 -43.29 -11.13 -1.31
N GLU A 276 -43.74 -12.37 -1.15
CA GLU A 276 -43.94 -13.03 0.14
C GLU A 276 -42.62 -13.25 0.90
N GLU A 277 -41.54 -13.56 0.19
CA GLU A 277 -40.21 -13.72 0.81
C GLU A 277 -39.62 -12.38 1.25
N ILE A 278 -39.84 -11.32 0.47
CA ILE A 278 -39.43 -9.96 0.83
C ILE A 278 -40.19 -9.49 2.09
N LYS A 279 -41.50 -9.73 2.17
CA LYS A 279 -42.31 -9.41 3.35
C LYS A 279 -41.79 -10.12 4.60
N ARG A 280 -41.46 -11.41 4.50
CA ARG A 280 -40.89 -12.20 5.59
C ARG A 280 -39.52 -11.67 6.06
N GLU A 281 -38.65 -11.28 5.13
CA GLU A 281 -37.35 -10.68 5.46
C GLU A 281 -37.52 -9.31 6.16
N ILE A 282 -38.48 -8.51 5.71
CA ILE A 282 -38.84 -7.23 6.34
C ILE A 282 -39.33 -7.47 7.77
N ASP A 283 -40.26 -8.39 8.00
CA ASP A 283 -40.78 -8.70 9.33
C ASP A 283 -39.69 -9.19 10.28
N GLN A 284 -38.84 -10.10 9.82
CA GLN A 284 -37.72 -10.60 10.64
C GLN A 284 -36.77 -9.45 11.01
N SER A 285 -36.40 -8.64 10.03
CA SER A 285 -35.50 -7.49 10.25
C SER A 285 -36.11 -6.47 11.19
N LEU A 286 -37.41 -6.18 11.06
CA LEU A 286 -38.10 -5.23 11.94
C LEU A 286 -38.20 -5.74 13.38
N ASN A 287 -38.46 -7.03 13.60
CA ASN A 287 -38.48 -7.63 14.94
C ASN A 287 -37.11 -7.51 15.61
N GLU A 288 -36.03 -7.87 14.91
CA GLU A 288 -34.66 -7.74 15.43
C GLU A 288 -34.30 -6.28 15.73
N ILE A 289 -34.73 -5.34 14.89
CA ILE A 289 -34.48 -3.91 15.06
C ILE A 289 -35.32 -3.34 16.21
N TRP A 290 -36.51 -3.86 16.48
CA TRP A 290 -37.38 -3.35 17.55
C TRP A 290 -36.88 -3.68 18.96
N GLU A 291 -36.04 -4.71 19.10
CA GLU A 291 -35.35 -5.06 20.35
C GLU A 291 -34.10 -4.20 20.65
N MET A 292 -33.68 -3.34 19.70
CA MET A 292 -32.48 -2.49 19.84
C MET A 292 -32.73 -1.20 20.64
N SER A 293 -31.64 -0.59 21.14
CA SER A 293 -31.65 0.75 21.77
C SER A 293 -32.10 1.83 20.79
N SER A 294 -32.62 2.97 21.28
CA SER A 294 -33.25 4.02 20.46
C SER A 294 -32.33 4.60 19.36
N GLU A 295 -31.05 4.81 19.66
CA GLU A 295 -30.06 5.36 18.72
C GLU A 295 -29.65 4.38 17.62
N ASP A 296 -29.51 3.09 17.94
CA ASP A 296 -29.17 2.06 16.97
C ASP A 296 -30.38 1.63 16.15
N LYS A 297 -31.57 1.66 16.76
CA LYS A 297 -32.86 1.42 16.11
C LYS A 297 -33.11 2.40 14.97
N GLN A 298 -32.91 3.71 15.18
CA GLN A 298 -33.09 4.71 14.12
C GLN A 298 -32.15 4.47 12.92
N LYS A 299 -30.88 4.14 13.18
CA LYS A 299 -29.88 3.87 12.13
C LYS A 299 -30.20 2.57 11.38
N ALA A 300 -30.67 1.54 12.08
CA ALA A 300 -31.04 0.28 11.47
C ALA A 300 -32.32 0.40 10.62
N ILE A 301 -33.34 1.14 11.09
CA ILE A 301 -34.55 1.45 10.31
C ILE A 301 -34.20 2.26 9.06
N LYS A 302 -33.34 3.29 9.17
CA LYS A 302 -32.87 4.06 8.00
C LYS A 302 -32.21 3.16 6.95
N ARG A 303 -31.39 2.20 7.38
CA ARG A 303 -30.71 1.24 6.48
C ARG A 303 -31.69 0.32 5.78
N LEU A 304 -32.67 -0.22 6.52
CA LEU A 304 -33.71 -1.07 5.96
C LEU A 304 -34.59 -0.29 4.97
N TYR A 305 -34.95 0.94 5.31
CA TYR A 305 -35.71 1.87 4.46
C TYR A 305 -35.00 2.16 3.14
N LEU A 306 -33.72 2.53 3.19
CA LEU A 306 -32.93 2.83 1.99
C LEU A 306 -32.62 1.57 1.16
N ARG A 307 -32.61 0.38 1.75
CA ARG A 307 -32.39 -0.89 1.01
C ARG A 307 -33.56 -1.24 0.10
N TRP A 308 -34.79 -1.04 0.57
CA TRP A 308 -36.01 -1.40 -0.15
C TRP A 308 -36.64 -0.24 -0.94
N HIS A 309 -36.09 0.98 -0.87
CA HIS A 309 -36.62 2.13 -1.60
C HIS A 309 -36.63 1.90 -3.14
N PRO A 310 -37.70 2.28 -3.87
CA PRO A 310 -37.82 2.05 -5.33
C PRO A 310 -36.65 2.63 -6.15
N ASP A 311 -36.23 3.86 -5.87
CA ASP A 311 -35.07 4.51 -6.54
C ASP A 311 -33.73 3.78 -6.36
N LYS A 312 -33.62 2.85 -5.41
CA LYS A 312 -32.41 2.04 -5.20
C LYS A 312 -32.44 0.74 -6.00
N ASN A 313 -33.61 0.33 -6.48
CA ASN A 313 -33.88 -0.94 -7.14
C ASN A 313 -34.54 -0.71 -8.53
N PRO A 314 -33.85 -0.04 -9.48
CA PRO A 314 -34.43 0.32 -10.78
C PRO A 314 -34.72 -0.89 -11.68
N ASP A 315 -33.98 -1.99 -11.50
CA ASP A 315 -34.16 -3.20 -12.30
C ASP A 315 -35.43 -4.00 -11.93
N ASN A 316 -36.06 -3.68 -10.79
CA ASN A 316 -37.22 -4.40 -10.28
C ASN A 316 -38.18 -3.45 -9.52
N GLU A 317 -38.55 -2.36 -10.18
CA GLU A 317 -39.26 -1.22 -9.59
C GLU A 317 -40.64 -1.57 -9.03
N ALA A 318 -41.38 -2.47 -9.69
CA ALA A 318 -42.72 -2.89 -9.24
C ALA A 318 -42.66 -3.64 -7.90
N LEU A 319 -41.79 -4.65 -7.79
CA LEU A 319 -41.60 -5.42 -6.56
C LEU A 319 -41.01 -4.57 -5.43
N ALA A 320 -40.05 -3.71 -5.72
CA ALA A 320 -39.48 -2.79 -4.73
C ALA A 320 -40.53 -1.80 -4.20
N THR A 321 -41.42 -1.32 -5.05
CA THR A 321 -42.52 -0.42 -4.65
C THR A 321 -43.50 -1.10 -3.70
N GLU A 322 -43.88 -2.35 -3.98
CA GLU A 322 -44.79 -3.10 -3.11
C GLU A 322 -44.13 -3.51 -1.79
N ALA A 323 -42.86 -3.92 -1.82
CA ALA A 323 -42.06 -4.20 -0.63
C ALA A 323 -41.88 -2.95 0.25
N PHE A 324 -41.63 -1.80 -0.37
CA PHE A 324 -41.45 -0.53 0.33
C PHE A 324 -42.75 -0.05 0.99
N LYS A 325 -43.88 -0.16 0.29
CA LYS A 325 -45.21 0.12 0.88
C LYS A 325 -45.48 -0.78 2.08
N TYR A 326 -45.16 -2.07 1.97
CA TYR A 326 -45.31 -3.02 3.06
C TYR A 326 -44.43 -2.65 4.27
N LEU A 327 -43.15 -2.32 4.03
CA LEU A 327 -42.22 -1.86 5.06
C LEU A 327 -42.76 -0.63 5.81
N GLN A 328 -43.25 0.39 5.07
CA GLN A 328 -43.80 1.59 5.68
C GLN A 328 -45.02 1.28 6.56
N ASN A 329 -45.98 0.49 6.04
CA ASN A 329 -47.16 0.09 6.81
C ASN A 329 -46.78 -0.69 8.06
N ARG A 330 -45.78 -1.59 7.98
CA ARG A 330 -45.36 -2.41 9.10
C ARG A 330 -44.66 -1.61 10.20
N ILE A 331 -43.84 -0.62 9.83
CA ILE A 331 -43.24 0.32 10.77
C ILE A 331 -44.34 1.11 11.51
N GLU A 332 -45.36 1.56 10.78
CA GLU A 332 -46.50 2.29 11.36
C GLU A 332 -47.35 1.43 12.30
N GLU A 333 -47.60 0.17 11.95
CA GLU A 333 -48.28 -0.81 12.81
C GLU A 333 -47.52 -1.04 14.11
N LEU A 334 -46.19 -1.20 14.05
CA LEU A 334 -45.34 -1.40 15.23
C LEU A 334 -45.28 -0.14 16.11
N GLN A 335 -45.28 1.05 15.51
CA GLN A 335 -45.38 2.32 16.25
C GLN A 335 -46.75 2.46 16.96
N ARG A 336 -47.86 2.13 16.30
CA ARG A 336 -49.21 2.17 16.88
C ARG A 336 -49.46 1.07 17.92
N GLY A 337 -48.87 -0.11 17.74
CA GLY A 337 -48.96 -1.22 18.70
C GLY A 337 -48.26 -0.92 20.02
N THR A 338 -47.28 -0.01 20.02
CA THR A 338 -46.58 0.43 21.23
C THR A 338 -47.45 1.37 22.09
N THR A 339 -48.40 2.10 21.47
CA THR A 339 -49.30 3.04 22.19
C THR A 339 -50.49 2.39 22.88
N THR A 340 -50.93 1.18 22.48
CA THR A 340 -52.17 0.57 23.01
C THR A 340 -51.94 -0.34 24.22
N THR A 341 -50.72 -0.86 24.41
CA THR A 341 -50.38 -1.78 25.52
C THR A 341 -50.03 -1.06 26.84
N THR A 342 -50.05 0.27 26.86
CA THR A 342 -49.77 1.07 28.06
C THR A 342 -51.01 1.86 28.49
N THR A 343 -52.07 1.14 28.93
CA THR A 343 -53.10 1.73 29.79
C THR A 343 -52.81 1.32 31.24
N ASN A 344 -51.95 2.11 31.88
CA ASN A 344 -51.85 2.39 33.32
C ASN A 344 -50.39 2.59 33.75
N ALA A 345 -49.93 3.84 33.70
CA ALA A 345 -49.15 4.52 34.73
C ALA A 345 -48.34 5.67 34.10
N HIS A 346 -48.63 6.88 34.59
CA HIS A 346 -47.76 8.05 34.71
C HIS A 346 -46.83 8.40 33.54
N SER A 347 -47.22 9.48 32.86
CA SER A 347 -46.47 10.18 31.83
C SER A 347 -45.08 10.61 32.30
N THR A 348 -44.05 10.05 31.67
CA THR A 348 -42.81 10.78 31.38
C THR A 348 -42.62 10.78 29.88
N SER A 349 -42.77 11.97 29.29
CA SER A 349 -42.54 12.32 27.88
C SER A 349 -41.28 11.66 27.32
N SER A 350 -41.41 10.49 26.70
CA SER A 350 -40.40 9.95 25.79
C SER A 350 -40.72 10.47 24.39
N ASN A 351 -40.01 11.52 23.99
CA ASN A 351 -39.98 12.11 22.65
C ASN A 351 -39.59 11.09 21.56
N TRP A 352 -40.41 10.07 21.32
CA TRP A 352 -40.18 9.21 20.17
C TRP A 352 -40.78 9.88 18.94
N ARG A 353 -39.93 10.57 18.16
CA ARG A 353 -40.34 11.20 16.90
C ARG A 353 -40.84 10.12 15.95
N ASP A 354 -41.97 10.39 15.32
CA ASP A 354 -42.55 9.52 14.31
C ASP A 354 -41.51 9.32 13.18
N PHE A 355 -41.22 8.07 12.80
CA PHE A 355 -40.30 7.80 11.70
C PHE A 355 -40.73 8.47 10.39
N ARG A 356 -42.02 8.79 10.28
CA ARG A 356 -42.61 9.58 9.20
C ARG A 356 -41.93 10.95 9.03
N ASP A 357 -41.44 11.58 10.11
CA ASP A 357 -40.71 12.85 10.07
C ASP A 357 -39.37 12.75 9.30
N PHE A 358 -38.82 11.53 9.17
CA PHE A 358 -37.54 11.30 8.49
C PHE A 358 -37.70 10.81 7.04
N TYR A 359 -38.90 10.37 6.65
CA TYR A 359 -39.15 9.79 5.33
C TYR A 359 -38.85 10.78 4.21
N ASP A 360 -39.21 12.06 4.35
CA ASP A 360 -38.90 13.08 3.34
C ASP A 360 -37.40 13.28 3.15
N THR A 361 -36.65 13.23 4.24
CA THR A 361 -35.18 13.32 4.21
C THR A 361 -34.58 12.10 3.52
N TRP A 362 -35.07 10.90 3.84
CA TRP A 362 -34.57 9.65 3.28
C TRP A 362 -34.99 9.44 1.82
N ASN A 363 -36.18 9.88 1.42
CA ASN A 363 -36.66 9.91 0.04
C ASN A 363 -35.81 10.86 -0.81
N THR A 364 -35.50 12.05 -0.27
CA THR A 364 -34.59 13.00 -0.92
C THR A 364 -33.19 12.40 -1.10
N GLU A 365 -32.70 11.69 -0.09
CA GLU A 365 -31.42 10.98 -0.13
C GLU A 365 -31.41 9.83 -1.15
N ALA A 366 -32.49 9.05 -1.25
CA ALA A 366 -32.64 8.00 -2.25
C ALA A 366 -32.68 8.57 -3.69
N ARG A 367 -33.42 9.65 -3.92
CA ARG A 367 -33.49 10.36 -5.21
C ARG A 367 -32.16 10.98 -5.61
N SER A 368 -31.43 11.56 -4.65
CA SER A 368 -30.07 12.08 -4.88
C SER A 368 -29.12 10.98 -5.34
N HIS A 369 -29.19 9.81 -4.70
CA HIS A 369 -28.39 8.64 -5.11
C HIS A 369 -28.71 8.15 -6.52
N ARG A 370 -29.99 8.17 -6.92
CA ARG A 370 -30.41 7.84 -8.29
C ARG A 370 -29.91 8.88 -9.30
N ARG A 371 -30.11 10.18 -9.04
CA ARG A 371 -29.63 11.26 -9.92
C ARG A 371 -28.12 11.31 -10.06
N GLY A 372 -27.38 10.95 -9.00
CA GLY A 372 -25.92 10.81 -9.04
C GLY A 372 -25.48 9.64 -9.91
N ARG A 373 -26.20 8.51 -9.84
CA ARG A 373 -26.00 7.34 -10.69
C ARG A 373 -26.28 7.66 -12.18
N GLU A 374 -27.41 8.30 -12.47
CA GLU A 374 -27.84 8.65 -13.83
C GLU A 374 -26.90 9.67 -14.51
N ARG A 375 -26.48 10.73 -13.79
CA ARG A 375 -25.50 11.71 -14.30
C ARG A 375 -24.15 11.06 -14.65
N PHE A 376 -23.72 10.11 -13.83
CA PHE A 376 -22.47 9.40 -14.03
C PHE A 376 -22.50 8.45 -15.23
N TYR A 377 -23.62 7.75 -15.47
CA TYR A 377 -23.78 6.89 -16.65
C TYR A 377 -23.82 7.67 -17.97
N ASN A 378 -24.34 8.91 -17.96
CA ASN A 378 -24.31 9.78 -19.13
C ASN A 378 -22.91 10.32 -19.48
N ASP A 379 -22.05 10.59 -18.49
CA ASP A 379 -20.69 11.13 -18.73
C ASP A 379 -19.60 10.07 -18.96
N TYR A 380 -19.76 8.82 -18.48
CA TYR A 380 -18.66 7.83 -18.43
C TYR A 380 -19.07 6.40 -18.85
N SER A 381 -19.64 6.23 -20.03
CA SER A 381 -20.11 4.94 -20.58
C SER A 381 -19.05 3.82 -20.76
N ARG A 382 -17.79 3.97 -20.30
CA ARG A 382 -16.76 2.91 -20.45
C ARG A 382 -15.85 2.63 -19.25
N ARG A 383 -16.23 2.94 -18.01
CA ARG A 383 -15.47 2.49 -16.83
C ARG A 383 -16.39 1.94 -15.73
N HIS A 384 -16.08 0.72 -15.27
CA HIS A 384 -16.83 -0.01 -14.25
C HIS A 384 -16.81 0.75 -12.91
N TYR A 385 -18.00 1.16 -12.47
CA TYR A 385 -18.23 1.87 -11.21
C TYR A 385 -18.08 0.93 -9.99
N ASN A 386 -17.42 1.42 -8.94
CA ASN A 386 -17.44 0.79 -7.61
C ASN A 386 -18.26 1.65 -6.63
N PHE A 387 -19.50 1.21 -6.39
CA PHE A 387 -20.51 1.82 -5.50
C PHE A 387 -20.02 2.12 -4.08
N TRP A 388 -19.02 1.40 -3.60
CA TRP A 388 -18.49 1.56 -2.25
C TRP A 388 -17.42 2.65 -2.12
N SER A 389 -16.91 3.20 -3.23
CA SER A 389 -15.86 4.22 -3.18
C SER A 389 -16.37 5.62 -2.81
N TYR A 390 -17.64 5.93 -3.09
CA TYR A 390 -18.22 7.26 -2.86
C TYR A 390 -19.05 7.34 -1.56
N HIS A 391 -19.59 6.21 -1.09
CA HIS A 391 -20.14 6.10 0.25
C HIS A 391 -18.99 5.89 1.23
N ARG A 392 -18.43 6.99 1.77
CA ARG A 392 -17.48 6.96 2.90
C ARG A 392 -17.90 5.86 3.88
N GLU A 393 -16.99 4.92 4.09
CA GLU A 393 -17.17 3.76 4.94
C GLU A 393 -17.86 4.18 6.24
N THR A 394 -18.98 3.53 6.53
CA THR A 394 -19.66 3.73 7.81
C THR A 394 -18.66 3.38 8.92
N PRO A 395 -18.42 4.27 9.91
CA PRO A 395 -17.49 4.00 11.00
C PRO A 395 -17.74 2.62 11.60
N ARG A 396 -16.71 1.78 11.65
CA ARG A 396 -16.78 0.44 12.24
C ARG A 396 -15.97 0.44 13.53
N PRO A 397 -16.59 0.70 14.69
CA PRO A 397 -15.97 0.61 16.02
C PRO A 397 -15.00 -0.57 16.16
N ASN A 398 -13.80 -0.33 16.69
CA ASN A 398 -12.86 -1.39 17.06
C ASN A 398 -12.67 -1.42 18.58
N ARG A 399 -13.55 -2.18 19.26
CA ARG A 399 -13.59 -2.26 20.74
C ARG A 399 -12.34 -2.93 21.32
N GLN A 400 -11.78 -3.92 20.63
CA GLN A 400 -10.60 -4.65 21.10
C GLN A 400 -9.36 -3.75 21.11
N GLU A 401 -9.15 -2.98 20.03
CA GLU A 401 -8.00 -2.09 19.95
C GLU A 401 -8.15 -0.86 20.84
N ALA A 402 -9.39 -0.35 21.01
CA ALA A 402 -9.67 0.65 22.03
C ALA A 402 -9.24 0.17 23.43
N LYS A 403 -9.62 -1.07 23.81
CA LYS A 403 -9.24 -1.63 25.11
C LYS A 403 -7.72 -1.76 25.26
N ARG A 404 -7.03 -2.27 24.24
CA ARG A 404 -5.56 -2.41 24.25
C ARG A 404 -4.83 -1.08 24.47
N TRP A 405 -5.26 -0.03 23.77
CA TRP A 405 -4.67 1.32 23.94
C TRP A 405 -4.98 1.92 25.31
N TYR A 406 -6.20 1.69 25.80
CA TYR A 406 -6.60 2.15 27.14
C TYR A 406 -5.81 1.44 28.25
N GLU A 407 -5.56 0.13 28.13
CA GLU A 407 -4.73 -0.62 29.07
C GLU A 407 -3.31 -0.04 29.16
N GLN A 408 -2.71 0.34 28.03
CA GLN A 408 -1.40 1.04 28.04
C GLN A 408 -1.49 2.43 28.69
N ALA A 409 -2.56 3.19 28.44
CA ALA A 409 -2.78 4.49 29.07
C ALA A 409 -2.85 4.37 30.61
N GLN A 410 -3.51 3.33 31.12
CA GLN A 410 -3.57 3.05 32.56
C GLN A 410 -2.18 2.70 33.14
N CYS A 411 -1.37 1.92 32.42
CA CYS A 411 0.02 1.65 32.83
C CYS A 411 0.85 2.93 32.90
N ASP A 412 0.71 3.81 31.90
CA ASP A 412 1.47 5.06 31.82
C ASP A 412 1.08 6.03 32.95
N ILE A 413 -0.20 6.10 33.34
CA ILE A 413 -0.63 6.97 34.45
C ILE A 413 -0.17 6.44 35.81
N LYS A 414 -0.16 5.12 36.00
CA LYS A 414 0.43 4.48 37.19
C LYS A 414 1.93 4.77 37.27
N ALA A 415 2.63 4.71 36.15
CA ALA A 415 4.05 5.03 36.08
C ALA A 415 4.36 6.51 36.34
N ALA A 416 3.43 7.42 36.02
CA ALA A 416 3.55 8.85 36.32
C ALA A 416 3.43 9.14 37.82
N HIS A 417 2.62 8.36 38.55
CA HIS A 417 2.46 8.51 40.00
C HIS A 417 3.77 8.36 40.78
N ASN A 418 4.69 7.54 40.26
CA ASN A 418 6.01 7.31 40.84
C ASN A 418 6.94 8.54 40.79
N ASP A 419 6.67 9.52 39.92
CA ASP A 419 7.52 10.70 39.73
C ASP A 419 6.99 11.96 40.45
N THR A 420 6.02 11.79 41.36
CA THR A 420 5.37 12.92 42.06
C THR A 420 6.21 13.50 43.22
N GLY A 421 7.37 12.89 43.52
CA GLY A 421 8.30 13.30 44.58
C GLY A 421 9.05 14.62 44.35
N GLY A 422 8.76 15.33 43.26
CA GLY A 422 9.22 16.70 42.99
C GLY A 422 10.55 16.83 42.26
N GLU A 423 11.45 15.85 42.36
CA GLU A 423 12.76 15.86 41.68
C GLU A 423 12.69 15.57 40.17
N SER A 424 11.58 14.98 39.70
CA SER A 424 11.38 14.51 38.32
C SER A 424 10.04 14.97 37.74
N SER A 425 9.64 16.21 38.04
CA SER A 425 8.33 16.77 37.66
C SER A 425 8.10 16.78 36.14
N GLU A 426 9.16 16.95 35.34
CA GLU A 426 9.14 16.86 33.88
C GLU A 426 8.78 15.47 33.37
N TRP A 427 9.26 14.41 34.05
CA TRP A 427 8.97 13.03 33.70
C TRP A 427 7.53 12.65 34.05
N CYS A 428 7.03 13.13 35.20
CA CYS A 428 5.62 13.01 35.56
C CYS A 428 4.74 13.62 34.44
N LEU A 429 5.01 14.86 34.03
CA LEU A 429 4.23 15.56 33.00
C LEU A 429 4.35 14.87 31.62
N PHE A 430 5.52 14.32 31.28
CA PHE A 430 5.70 13.57 30.04
C PHE A 430 4.89 12.26 30.04
N LYS A 431 4.92 11.50 31.14
CA LYS A 431 4.14 10.27 31.27
C LYS A 431 2.63 10.56 31.27
N VAL A 432 2.20 11.66 31.89
CA VAL A 432 0.82 12.17 31.79
C VAL A 432 0.44 12.48 30.34
N HIS A 433 1.30 13.16 29.58
CA HIS A 433 1.07 13.42 28.16
C HIS A 433 0.85 12.12 27.38
N GLN A 434 1.72 11.12 27.60
CA GLN A 434 1.67 9.81 26.96
C GLN A 434 0.40 9.02 27.31
N ALA A 435 -0.04 9.06 28.57
CA ALA A 435 -1.28 8.42 29.00
C ALA A 435 -2.52 9.06 28.34
N VAL A 436 -2.58 10.39 28.32
CA VAL A 436 -3.70 11.15 27.74
C VAL A 436 -3.80 10.92 26.23
N GLU A 437 -2.67 10.93 25.51
CA GLU A 437 -2.64 10.64 24.06
C GLU A 437 -3.20 9.25 23.75
N LYS A 438 -2.80 8.24 24.53
CA LYS A 438 -3.25 6.85 24.33
C LYS A 438 -4.71 6.67 24.71
N ALA A 439 -5.18 7.32 25.78
CA ALA A 439 -6.59 7.29 26.17
C ALA A 439 -7.50 7.94 25.11
N LEU A 440 -7.11 9.10 24.57
CA LEU A 440 -7.85 9.76 23.48
C LEU A 440 -7.85 8.91 22.20
N THR A 441 -6.71 8.28 21.89
CA THR A 441 -6.60 7.34 20.77
C THR A 441 -7.54 6.15 20.95
N ALA A 442 -7.66 5.61 22.17
CA ALA A 442 -8.58 4.54 22.49
C ALA A 442 -10.05 4.94 22.25
N ALA A 443 -10.45 6.17 22.63
CA ALA A 443 -11.78 6.71 22.34
C ALA A 443 -12.05 6.82 20.83
N ILE A 444 -11.05 7.25 20.05
CA ILE A 444 -11.16 7.34 18.58
C ILE A 444 -11.29 5.95 17.94
N TYR A 445 -10.56 4.94 18.44
CA TYR A 445 -10.73 3.55 18.01
C TYR A 445 -12.13 3.00 18.32
N ARG A 446 -12.68 3.32 19.50
CA ARG A 446 -14.04 2.94 19.89
C ARG A 446 -15.09 3.52 18.96
N ALA A 447 -14.93 4.76 18.53
CA ALA A 447 -15.91 5.43 17.66
C ALA A 447 -15.73 5.09 16.17
N SER A 448 -14.50 5.12 15.68
CA SER A 448 -14.20 5.12 14.24
C SER A 448 -13.58 3.81 13.73
N GLY A 449 -12.94 3.04 14.61
CA GLY A 449 -12.19 1.83 14.26
C GLY A 449 -10.80 2.07 13.66
N HIS A 450 -10.40 3.33 13.50
CA HIS A 450 -9.16 3.72 12.84
C HIS A 450 -8.22 4.42 13.83
N HIS A 451 -6.92 4.29 13.58
CA HIS A 451 -5.92 5.09 14.27
C HIS A 451 -6.05 6.55 13.82
N PRO A 452 -6.00 7.54 14.73
CA PRO A 452 -5.96 8.95 14.35
C PRO A 452 -4.67 9.26 13.58
N ASN A 453 -4.71 10.22 12.65
CA ASN A 453 -3.47 10.71 12.03
C ASN A 453 -2.56 11.33 13.09
N ASN A 454 -1.26 11.47 12.79
CA ASN A 454 -0.28 12.01 13.74
C ASN A 454 -0.65 13.46 14.15
N CYS A 455 -1.34 13.60 15.28
CA CYS A 455 -2.03 14.81 15.69
C CYS A 455 -1.75 15.10 17.18
N SER A 456 -1.75 16.37 17.56
CA SER A 456 -1.57 16.77 18.96
C SER A 456 -2.71 16.27 19.87
N ILE A 457 -2.44 16.10 21.16
CA ILE A 457 -3.49 15.73 22.15
C ILE A 457 -4.69 16.69 22.14
N THR A 458 -4.49 17.97 21.81
CA THR A 458 -5.59 18.95 21.66
C THR A 458 -6.50 18.61 20.48
N SER A 459 -5.91 18.22 19.34
CA SER A 459 -6.64 17.79 18.15
C SER A 459 -7.38 16.47 18.39
N LEU A 460 -6.73 15.52 19.09
CA LEU A 460 -7.34 14.25 19.47
C LEU A 460 -8.53 14.46 20.41
N ALA A 461 -8.41 15.35 21.39
CA ALA A 461 -9.49 15.68 22.31
C ALA A 461 -10.67 16.35 21.60
N LEU A 462 -10.40 17.27 20.67
CA LEU A 462 -11.44 17.88 19.85
C LEU A 462 -12.17 16.83 19.02
N GLN A 463 -11.44 15.95 18.34
CA GLN A 463 -12.03 14.86 17.58
C GLN A 463 -12.87 13.92 18.46
N ALA A 464 -12.36 13.53 19.62
CA ALA A 464 -13.06 12.65 20.56
C ALA A 464 -14.34 13.30 21.12
N SER A 465 -14.34 14.61 21.33
CA SER A 465 -15.50 15.35 21.86
C SER A 465 -16.74 15.29 20.97
N HIS A 466 -16.56 15.03 19.67
CA HIS A 466 -17.67 14.92 18.72
C HIS A 466 -18.37 13.56 18.74
N PHE A 467 -17.82 12.55 19.44
CA PHE A 467 -18.38 11.20 19.42
C PHE A 467 -19.45 10.95 20.49
N SER A 468 -19.40 11.67 21.60
CA SER A 468 -20.38 11.52 22.70
C SER A 468 -20.45 12.81 23.50
N SER A 469 -21.65 13.15 23.98
CA SER A 469 -21.87 14.27 24.89
C SER A 469 -21.08 14.13 26.20
N GLN A 470 -20.82 12.89 26.65
CA GLN A 470 -19.96 12.58 27.82
C GLN A 470 -18.53 13.09 27.63
N LEU A 471 -18.06 13.11 26.37
CA LEU A 471 -16.70 13.52 26.01
C LEU A 471 -16.60 15.01 25.61
N ALA A 472 -17.71 15.76 25.65
CA ALA A 472 -17.74 17.17 25.24
C ALA A 472 -16.78 18.05 26.07
N SER A 473 -16.48 17.65 27.31
CA SER A 473 -15.57 18.39 28.20
C SER A 473 -14.07 18.14 27.93
N LEU A 474 -13.70 17.11 27.15
CA LEU A 474 -12.31 16.71 26.93
C LEU A 474 -11.40 17.82 26.39
N PRO A 475 -11.81 18.66 25.41
CA PRO A 475 -10.93 19.71 24.89
C PRO A 475 -10.56 20.75 25.96
N ASN A 476 -11.47 21.06 26.88
CA ASN A 476 -11.19 21.97 27.99
C ASN A 476 -10.25 21.32 29.02
N THR A 477 -10.45 20.04 29.33
CA THR A 477 -9.57 19.28 30.23
C THR A 477 -8.14 19.20 29.67
N VAL A 478 -7.98 18.90 28.37
CA VAL A 478 -6.66 18.86 27.72
C VAL A 478 -6.00 20.24 27.68
N ARG A 479 -6.77 21.32 27.51
CA ARG A 479 -6.23 22.67 27.60
C ARG A 479 -5.65 22.95 28.99
N GLN A 480 -6.37 22.60 30.06
CA GLN A 480 -5.86 22.75 31.44
C GLN A 480 -4.56 21.95 31.65
N LEU A 481 -4.49 20.72 31.13
CA LEU A 481 -3.26 19.91 31.19
C LEU A 481 -2.09 20.61 30.48
N THR A 482 -2.31 21.17 29.29
CA THR A 482 -1.26 21.89 28.56
C THR A 482 -0.83 23.17 29.29
N GLU A 483 -1.74 23.87 29.97
CA GLU A 483 -1.44 25.05 30.79
C GLU A 483 -0.61 24.70 32.04
N LEU A 484 -0.79 23.49 32.59
CA LEU A 484 0.02 22.96 33.68
C LEU A 484 1.41 22.47 33.23
N GLY A 485 1.68 22.43 31.92
CA GLY A 485 2.99 22.10 31.35
C GLY A 485 3.08 20.70 30.72
N VAL A 486 1.96 19.99 30.55
CA VAL A 486 1.91 18.69 29.86
C VAL A 486 2.18 18.88 28.37
N ASP A 487 3.33 18.40 27.89
CA ASP A 487 3.74 18.52 26.49
C ASP A 487 4.72 17.40 26.13
N GLY A 488 4.64 16.87 24.91
CA GLY A 488 5.47 15.75 24.46
C GLY A 488 6.91 16.13 24.11
N LYS A 489 7.24 17.41 23.94
CA LYS A 489 8.59 17.88 23.55
C LYS A 489 9.22 18.80 24.61
N LYS A 490 8.45 19.75 25.15
CA LYS A 490 8.95 20.71 26.16
C LYS A 490 9.38 20.01 27.45
N THR A 491 8.79 18.88 27.80
CA THR A 491 9.19 18.10 28.98
C THR A 491 10.53 17.36 28.80
N GLN A 492 11.00 17.19 27.57
CA GLN A 492 12.17 16.35 27.27
C GLN A 492 13.41 17.14 26.83
N TYR A 493 13.24 18.16 25.98
CA TYR A 493 14.37 18.73 25.25
C TYR A 493 14.73 20.16 25.70
N PRO A 494 15.99 20.44 26.06
CA PRO A 494 16.43 21.78 26.48
C PRO A 494 16.23 22.90 25.45
N ASN A 495 16.27 22.61 24.16
CA ASN A 495 16.09 23.61 23.10
C ASN A 495 14.68 24.22 23.04
N TYR A 496 13.71 23.68 23.77
CA TYR A 496 12.38 24.27 23.94
C TYR A 496 12.28 25.23 25.13
N HIS A 497 13.39 25.47 25.82
CA HIS A 497 13.51 26.39 26.95
C HIS A 497 14.54 27.47 26.64
N GLN A 498 14.40 28.64 27.26
CA GLN A 498 15.41 29.69 27.14
C GLN A 498 16.69 29.26 27.87
N PHE A 499 17.85 29.44 27.23
CA PHE A 499 19.14 29.24 27.88
C PHE A 499 19.25 30.11 29.15
N PRO A 500 19.72 29.58 30.32
CA PRO A 500 20.37 28.28 30.56
C PRO A 500 19.44 27.19 31.12
N HIS A 501 18.12 27.30 30.95
CA HIS A 501 17.16 26.40 31.58
C HIS A 501 17.11 25.01 30.92
N ILE A 502 16.86 24.00 31.75
CA ILE A 502 16.60 22.61 31.35
C ILE A 502 15.19 22.19 31.82
N PRO A 503 14.56 21.20 31.17
CA PRO A 503 13.20 20.76 31.52
C PRO A 503 13.04 20.44 33.01
N ASN A 504 13.99 19.70 33.59
CA ASN A 504 13.99 19.32 35.01
C ASN A 504 13.81 20.50 35.98
N LYS A 505 14.35 21.68 35.65
CA LYS A 505 14.28 22.88 36.50
C LYS A 505 13.05 23.76 36.23
N ARG A 506 12.20 23.42 35.26
CA ARG A 506 11.16 24.32 34.75
C ARG A 506 9.75 23.99 35.24
N PHE A 507 9.52 22.77 35.69
CA PHE A 507 8.20 22.30 36.12
C PHE A 507 8.15 22.10 37.62
N GLY A 508 7.14 22.69 38.28
CA GLY A 508 6.94 22.55 39.71
C GLY A 508 6.17 21.28 40.07
N ALA A 509 6.50 20.68 41.21
CA ALA A 509 5.85 19.47 41.72
C ALA A 509 4.33 19.62 41.89
N GLU A 510 3.86 20.81 42.27
CA GLU A 510 2.43 21.10 42.41
C GLU A 510 1.69 21.01 41.08
N ASN A 511 2.25 21.55 40.00
CA ASN A 511 1.65 21.48 38.67
C ASN A 511 1.64 20.04 38.15
N ALA A 512 2.70 19.26 38.42
CA ALA A 512 2.79 17.85 38.07
C ALA A 512 1.72 17.02 38.79
N ARG A 513 1.54 17.21 40.10
CA ARG A 513 0.48 16.54 40.90
C ARG A 513 -0.91 16.90 40.39
N ARG A 514 -1.19 18.20 40.19
CA ARG A 514 -2.48 18.65 39.63
C ARG A 514 -2.74 18.11 38.23
N ALA A 515 -1.72 18.04 37.37
CA ALA A 515 -1.85 17.48 36.04
C ALA A 515 -2.16 15.98 36.08
N LEU A 516 -1.54 15.25 37.01
CA LEU A 516 -1.81 13.83 37.23
C LEU A 516 -3.27 13.61 37.65
N ASP A 517 -3.79 14.36 38.62
CA ASP A 517 -5.17 14.24 39.09
C ASP A 517 -6.19 14.52 37.97
N ILE A 518 -5.95 15.59 37.19
CA ILE A 518 -6.80 15.94 36.04
C ILE A 518 -6.76 14.84 34.97
N ALA A 519 -5.58 14.26 34.71
CA ALA A 519 -5.43 13.18 33.73
C ALA A 519 -6.08 11.87 34.19
N THR A 520 -6.02 11.53 35.47
CA THR A 520 -6.72 10.37 36.04
C THR A 520 -8.23 10.50 35.83
N ASN A 521 -8.82 11.65 36.17
CA ASN A 521 -10.24 11.93 35.93
C ASN A 521 -10.61 11.88 34.42
N LEU A 522 -9.68 12.29 33.54
CA LEU A 522 -9.87 12.19 32.09
C LEU A 522 -9.91 10.73 31.64
N LEU A 523 -9.01 9.89 32.15
CA LEU A 523 -8.96 8.47 31.82
C LEU A 523 -10.24 7.76 32.29
N GLU A 524 -10.73 8.04 33.49
CA GLU A 524 -12.00 7.48 34.01
C GLU A 524 -13.19 7.79 33.09
N LYS A 525 -13.32 9.05 32.63
CA LYS A 525 -14.38 9.42 31.67
C LYS A 525 -14.27 8.67 30.34
N ILE A 526 -13.04 8.39 29.91
CA ILE A 526 -12.79 7.61 28.70
C ILE A 526 -13.07 6.13 28.93
N GLU A 527 -12.81 5.59 30.12
CA GLU A 527 -13.15 4.22 30.52
C GLU A 527 -14.64 3.96 30.44
N GLU A 528 -15.44 4.88 31.00
CA GLU A 528 -16.90 4.83 30.96
C GLU A 528 -17.43 4.81 29.53
N TYR A 529 -16.78 5.55 28.62
CA TYR A 529 -17.13 5.58 27.20
C TYR A 529 -16.68 4.34 26.41
N ILE A 530 -15.53 3.77 26.77
CA ILE A 530 -14.95 2.61 26.08
C ILE A 530 -15.67 1.32 26.47
N SER A 531 -16.10 1.23 27.74
CA SER A 531 -16.92 0.13 28.28
C SER A 531 -18.17 -0.12 27.44
#